data_AF-Q4D3D8-F1
#
_entry.id   AF-Q4D3D8-F1
#
_cell.length_a   1.000
_cell.length_b   1.000
_cell.length_c   1.000
_cell.angle_alpha   90.00
_cell.angle_beta   90.00
_cell.angle_gamma   90.00
#
_symmetry.space_group_name_H-M   'P 1'
#
loop_
_entity.id
_entity.type
_entity.pdbx_description
1 polymer ?
#
loop_
_entity_poly.entity_id
_entity_poly.type
_entity_poly.pdbx_seq_one_letter_code
_entity_poly.pdbx_strand_id
1 'polypeptide(L)'
;MVVVKGGGTPYTIGNGRQMPWEEVPEKFKEKLREQTEVEKCVGMRAEAQACIEERGFWDPACVDLTERFHLCQSMELSRGINKWQEKGGVTEKEA
;
A
#
# COMPACT_ATOMS: atom_id res chain seq x y z
N MET A 1 -11.21 0.47 17.94
CA MET A 1 -10.98 -0.91 18.43
C MET A 1 -12.18 -1.74 17.98
N VAL A 2 -11.99 -2.73 17.11
CA VAL A 2 -13.07 -3.61 16.65
C VAL A 2 -12.76 -5.02 17.13
N VAL A 3 -13.71 -5.65 17.80
CA VAL A 3 -13.63 -7.06 18.23
C VAL A 3 -14.36 -7.89 17.20
N VAL A 4 -13.64 -8.73 16.46
CA VAL A 4 -14.22 -9.61 15.45
C VAL A 4 -14.32 -11.02 16.03
N LYS A 5 -15.49 -11.65 15.91
CA LYS A 5 -15.69 -13.06 16.26
C LYS A 5 -15.51 -13.91 15.01
N GLY A 6 -14.32 -14.49 14.83
CA GLY A 6 -14.05 -15.52 13.83
C GLY A 6 -13.47 -16.76 14.50
N GLY A 7 -13.95 -17.95 14.14
CA GLY A 7 -13.29 -19.22 14.50
C GLY A 7 -13.23 -19.59 16.00
N GLY A 8 -14.03 -18.97 16.87
CA GLY A 8 -14.10 -19.32 18.30
C GLY A 8 -13.19 -18.50 19.22
N THR A 9 -12.33 -17.62 18.68
CA THR A 9 -11.50 -16.72 19.49
C THR A 9 -11.70 -15.26 19.04
N PRO A 10 -12.21 -14.37 19.90
CA PRO A 10 -12.27 -12.96 19.57
C PRO A 10 -10.85 -12.41 19.44
N TYR A 11 -10.57 -11.70 18.36
CA TYR A 11 -9.33 -10.94 18.21
C TYR A 11 -9.65 -9.46 18.06
N THR A 12 -8.77 -8.64 18.62
CA THR A 12 -8.91 -7.19 18.63
C THR A 12 -8.03 -6.61 17.54
N ILE A 13 -8.64 -5.97 16.54
CA ILE A 13 -7.89 -5.17 15.59
C ILE A 13 -7.72 -3.77 16.20
N GLY A 14 -6.51 -3.48 16.64
CA GLY A 14 -6.09 -2.11 16.96
C GLY A 14 -5.77 -1.37 15.67
N ASN A 15 -6.06 -0.05 15.60
CA ASN A 15 -5.72 0.79 14.45
C ASN A 15 -4.19 1.09 14.37
N GLY A 16 -3.36 0.25 14.99
CA GLY A 16 -2.01 0.64 15.39
C GLY A 16 -2.02 1.74 16.45
N ARG A 17 -0.82 2.12 16.90
CA ARG A 17 -0.60 3.35 17.66
C ARG A 17 -0.13 4.41 16.68
N GLN A 18 -0.77 5.57 16.66
CA GLN A 18 -0.16 6.74 16.01
C GLN A 18 1.08 7.12 16.82
N MET A 19 2.23 7.17 16.15
CA MET A 19 3.49 7.57 16.75
C MET A 19 4.01 8.83 16.04
N PRO A 20 4.63 9.77 16.76
CA PRO A 20 5.34 10.88 16.13
C PRO A 20 6.34 10.37 15.09
N TRP A 21 6.53 11.12 14.01
CA TRP A 21 7.45 10.73 12.93
C TRP A 21 8.87 10.51 13.46
N GLU A 22 9.27 11.29 14.45
CA GLU A 22 10.57 11.23 15.12
C GLU A 22 10.80 9.87 15.79
N GLU A 23 9.75 9.27 16.37
CA GLU A 23 9.81 7.98 17.05
C GLU A 23 9.79 6.78 16.09
N VAL A 24 9.42 6.97 14.81
CA VAL A 24 9.34 5.89 13.82
C VAL A 24 10.75 5.27 13.63
N PRO A 25 10.89 3.93 13.63
CA PRO A 25 12.20 3.29 13.45
C PRO A 25 12.94 3.76 12.18
N GLU A 26 14.23 4.07 12.29
CA GLU A 26 15.01 4.57 11.16
C GLU A 26 15.02 3.60 9.96
N LYS A 27 15.12 2.27 10.19
CA LYS A 27 15.01 1.24 9.14
C LYS A 27 13.69 1.36 8.36
N PHE A 28 12.60 1.79 8.99
CA PHE A 28 11.33 2.03 8.31
C PHE A 28 11.39 3.31 7.48
N LYS A 29 11.92 4.40 8.04
CA LYS A 29 12.06 5.68 7.31
C LYS A 29 12.94 5.52 6.07
N GLU A 30 14.02 4.75 6.17
CA GLU A 30 14.90 4.40 5.05
C GLU A 30 14.14 3.63 3.98
N LYS A 31 13.46 2.54 4.35
CA LYS A 31 12.62 1.77 3.41
C LYS A 31 11.51 2.61 2.79
N LEU A 32 10.97 3.60 3.52
CA LEU A 32 9.98 4.51 2.97
C LEU A 32 10.56 5.38 1.83
N ARG A 33 11.83 5.80 1.95
CA ARG A 33 12.54 6.51 0.86
C ARG A 33 12.82 5.61 -0.35
N GLU A 34 12.96 4.31 -0.11
CA GLU A 34 13.09 3.30 -1.16
C GLU A 34 11.76 2.98 -1.87
N GLN A 35 10.62 3.42 -1.33
CA GLN A 35 9.34 3.24 -1.98
C GLN A 35 9.28 4.11 -3.24
N THR A 36 9.61 3.49 -4.36
CA THR A 36 9.43 4.08 -5.68
C THR A 36 8.00 3.87 -6.15
N GLU A 37 7.44 4.90 -6.77
CA GLU A 37 6.19 4.73 -7.51
C GLU A 37 6.39 3.79 -8.70
N VAL A 38 5.37 3.00 -9.01
CA VAL A 38 5.34 2.24 -10.24
C VAL A 38 5.06 3.22 -11.39
N GLU A 39 6.09 3.62 -12.13
CA GLU A 39 6.01 4.62 -13.21
C GLU A 39 4.83 4.39 -14.17
N LYS A 40 4.55 3.13 -14.52
CA LYS A 40 3.44 2.74 -15.40
C LYS A 40 2.05 3.12 -14.87
N CYS A 41 1.91 3.27 -13.55
CA CYS A 41 0.66 3.58 -12.89
C CYS A 41 0.55 5.06 -12.48
N VAL A 42 1.63 5.86 -12.59
CA VAL A 42 1.66 7.27 -12.15
C VAL A 42 0.66 8.13 -12.92
N GLY A 43 0.49 7.90 -14.22
CA GLY A 43 -0.52 8.61 -15.02
C GLY A 43 -1.95 8.39 -14.50
N MET A 44 -2.28 7.15 -14.10
CA MET A 44 -3.59 6.81 -13.54
C MET A 44 -3.80 7.47 -12.17
N ARG A 45 -2.74 7.58 -11.36
CA ARG A 45 -2.78 8.33 -10.09
C ARG A 45 -3.12 9.79 -10.33
N ALA A 46 -2.43 10.42 -11.27
CA ALA A 46 -2.65 11.83 -11.59
C ALA A 46 -4.08 12.09 -12.07
N GLU A 47 -4.62 11.20 -12.91
CA GLU A 47 -6.01 11.27 -13.38
C GLU A 47 -7.02 11.11 -12.23
N ALA A 48 -6.82 10.11 -11.36
CA ALA A 48 -7.67 9.92 -10.18
C ALA A 48 -7.61 11.12 -9.23
N GLN A 49 -6.40 11.64 -8.98
CA GLN A 49 -6.19 12.80 -8.10
C GLN A 49 -6.87 14.06 -8.65
N ALA A 50 -6.75 14.32 -9.95
CA ALA A 50 -7.44 15.45 -10.59
C ALA A 50 -8.97 15.33 -10.45
N CYS A 51 -9.52 14.13 -10.62
CA CYS A 51 -10.95 13.89 -10.40
C CYS A 51 -11.36 14.17 -8.95
N ILE A 52 -10.59 13.68 -7.98
CA ILE A 52 -10.86 13.87 -6.55
C ILE A 52 -10.83 15.36 -6.17
N GLU A 53 -9.89 16.12 -6.72
CA GLU A 53 -9.79 17.56 -6.49
C GLU A 53 -10.99 18.33 -7.05
N GLU A 54 -11.55 17.88 -8.18
CA GLU A 54 -12.71 18.51 -8.80
C GLU A 54 -14.05 18.10 -8.17
N ARG A 55 -14.23 16.80 -7.87
CA ARG A 55 -15.54 16.20 -7.56
C ARG A 55 -15.65 15.59 -6.17
N GLY A 56 -14.54 15.47 -5.46
CA GLY A 56 -14.47 14.85 -4.15
C GLY A 56 -14.16 13.35 -4.17
N PHE A 57 -13.60 12.86 -3.07
CA PHE A 57 -13.06 11.50 -2.96
C PHE A 57 -14.09 10.38 -3.21
N TRP A 58 -15.34 10.60 -2.80
CA TRP A 58 -16.41 9.59 -2.88
C TRP A 58 -17.27 9.71 -4.13
N ASP A 59 -16.94 10.60 -5.08
CA ASP A 59 -17.63 10.61 -6.36
C ASP A 59 -17.38 9.28 -7.09
N PRO A 60 -18.42 8.58 -7.58
CA PRO A 60 -18.26 7.26 -8.20
C PRO A 60 -17.24 7.22 -9.34
N ALA A 61 -17.13 8.28 -10.14
CA ALA A 61 -16.17 8.33 -11.24
C ALA A 61 -14.73 8.40 -10.71
N CYS A 62 -14.50 9.11 -9.60
CA CYS A 62 -13.18 9.23 -9.00
C CYS A 62 -12.78 7.96 -8.25
N VAL A 63 -13.74 7.27 -7.63
CA VAL A 63 -13.55 5.94 -7.05
C VAL A 63 -13.11 4.96 -8.13
N ASP A 64 -13.81 4.90 -9.27
CA ASP A 64 -13.44 4.02 -10.38
C ASP A 64 -12.01 4.28 -10.89
N LEU A 65 -11.61 5.55 -11.02
CA LEU A 65 -10.24 5.92 -11.42
C LEU A 65 -9.21 5.49 -10.37
N THR A 66 -9.53 5.68 -9.10
CA THR A 66 -8.68 5.28 -7.97
C THR A 66 -8.52 3.76 -7.92
N GLU A 67 -9.59 3.00 -8.13
CA GLU A 67 -9.56 1.54 -8.22
C GLU A 67 -8.70 1.05 -9.39
N ARG A 68 -8.81 1.69 -10.57
CA ARG A 68 -7.94 1.37 -11.72
C ARG A 68 -6.46 1.58 -11.39
N PHE A 69 -6.14 2.68 -10.73
CA PHE A 69 -4.79 2.94 -10.26
C PHE A 69 -4.30 1.85 -9.29
N HIS A 70 -5.10 1.48 -8.30
CA HIS A 70 -4.76 0.42 -7.34
C HIS A 70 -4.63 -0.96 -7.99
N LEU A 71 -5.47 -1.28 -8.98
CA LEU A 71 -5.36 -2.50 -9.77
C LEU A 71 -4.04 -2.52 -10.55
N CYS A 72 -3.66 -1.41 -11.20
CA CYS A 72 -2.35 -1.29 -11.86
C CYS A 72 -1.20 -1.53 -10.88
N GLN A 73 -1.21 -0.85 -9.72
CA GLN A 73 -0.17 -1.02 -8.71
C GLN A 73 -0.07 -2.46 -8.22
N SER A 74 -1.21 -3.08 -7.88
CA SER A 74 -1.22 -4.46 -7.36
C SER A 74 -0.67 -5.46 -8.37
N MET A 75 -1.01 -5.31 -9.66
CA MET A 75 -0.49 -6.16 -10.73
C MET A 75 1.02 -5.98 -10.94
N GLU A 76 1.51 -4.74 -11.01
CA GLU A 76 2.92 -4.47 -11.26
C GLU A 76 3.80 -4.86 -10.06
N LEU A 77 3.33 -4.63 -8.83
CA LEU A 77 4.02 -5.08 -7.63
C LEU A 77 4.05 -6.61 -7.54
N SER A 78 2.95 -7.29 -7.86
CA SER A 78 2.91 -8.76 -7.90
C SER A 78 3.90 -9.34 -8.93
N ARG A 79 3.99 -8.71 -10.11
CA ARG A 79 5.01 -9.07 -11.13
C ARG A 79 6.43 -8.85 -10.61
N GLY A 80 6.66 -7.77 -9.86
CA GLY A 80 7.94 -7.48 -9.23
C GLY A 80 8.33 -8.53 -8.19
N ILE A 81 7.39 -8.93 -7.32
CA ILE A 81 7.58 -9.96 -6.29
C ILE A 81 7.91 -11.30 -6.93
N ASN A 82 7.16 -11.72 -7.95
CA ASN A 82 7.42 -12.98 -8.65
C ASN A 82 8.81 -12.99 -9.28
N LYS A 83 9.23 -11.89 -9.92
CA LYS A 83 10.59 -11.75 -10.45
C LYS A 83 11.67 -11.77 -9.36
N TRP A 84 11.38 -11.20 -8.19
CA TRP A 84 12.31 -11.20 -7.06
C TRP A 84 12.47 -12.60 -6.47
N GLN A 85 11.37 -13.36 -6.35
CA GLN A 85 11.39 -14.77 -5.95
C GLN A 85 12.13 -15.65 -6.97
N GLU A 86 11.88 -15.47 -8.26
CA GLU A 86 12.59 -16.20 -9.34
C GLU A 86 14.10 -15.95 -9.33
N LYS A 87 14.54 -14.74 -8.96
CA LYS A 87 15.95 -14.38 -8.84
C LYS A 87 16.62 -14.88 -7.55
N GLY A 88 15.95 -15.75 -6.78
CA GLY A 88 16.48 -16.29 -5.53
C GLY A 88 16.42 -15.26 -4.40
N GLY A 89 15.30 -14.53 -4.31
CA GLY A 89 14.99 -13.52 -3.29
C GLY A 89 15.64 -13.86 -1.96
N VAL A 90 16.51 -12.94 -1.54
CA VAL A 90 17.45 -13.02 -0.42
C VAL A 90 17.07 -14.11 0.59
N THR A 91 17.92 -15.13 0.70
CA THR A 91 17.99 -15.98 1.88
C THR A 91 17.93 -15.08 3.10
N GLU A 92 16.82 -15.10 3.83
CA GLU A 92 16.73 -14.61 5.21
C GLU A 92 17.85 -15.30 5.99
N LYS A 93 19.00 -14.62 6.04
CA LYS A 93 20.11 -14.86 6.97
C LYS A 93 20.31 -13.56 7.74
N GLU A 94 19.28 -13.13 8.45
CA GLU A 94 19.46 -12.35 9.69
C GLU A 94 19.27 -13.41 10.80
N ALA A 95 20.31 -14.17 11.16
CA ALA A 95 21.27 -13.88 12.24
C ALA A 95 20.59 -13.75 13.60
#